data_AF-A0A521Z843-F1
#
_entry.id   AF-A0A521Z843-F1
#
_cell.length_a   1.000
_cell.length_b   1.000
_cell.length_c   1.000
_cell.angle_alpha   90.00
_cell.angle_beta   90.00
_cell.angle_gamma   90.00
#
_symmetry.space_group_name_H-M   'P 1'
#
loop_
_entity.id
_entity.type
_entity.pdbx_description
1 polymer ?
#
loop_
_entity_poly.entity_id
_entity_poly.type
_entity_poly.pdbx_seq_one_letter_code
_entity_poly.pdbx_strand_id
1 'polypeptide(L)'
;MPERVSWVRIPPSPPGLIRCGILSIESTTAMPELLIHPEESEESKFHSPLEERDKSDSLRQLEQQLGGSSPRVEGEGDERHMVLPREPYTLYEHALHRPETRFHLADLKKLDPETHEHTMGVTQNAVALAWINRHLEGITAEDIKILAQAGFLHDIGKLDLPKLQQNDKKGNLTDEMVLAHQVKRRFKSDERKKVKLHSHPLLSVRRLQREHPVDDPRILALVALHHQLQEYPTLSSSDAESVMVDLGIHSKEDRKKIRILQQFLEAGDKFDAMDNYRPYREGEEPPTPKEIEDDIKKNFIKRGANPKFAYQIMDLYYPDRYQTPEYQDNTVPR
;
A
#
# COMPACT_ATOMS: atom_id res chain seq x y z
N MET A 1 -0.68 -21.88 30.32
CA MET A 1 -1.91 -21.08 30.06
C MET A 1 -1.69 -20.38 28.74
N PRO A 2 -2.59 -20.46 27.75
CA PRO A 2 -2.41 -19.74 26.50
C PRO A 2 -2.51 -18.23 26.78
N GLU A 3 -1.53 -17.47 26.31
CA GLU A 3 -1.49 -16.01 26.46
C GLU A 3 -2.68 -15.38 25.72
N ARG A 4 -3.23 -14.30 26.30
CA ARG A 4 -4.30 -13.52 25.67
C ARG A 4 -3.72 -12.80 24.44
N VAL A 5 -4.14 -13.22 23.25
CA VAL A 5 -3.91 -12.47 22.01
C VAL A 5 -4.56 -11.10 22.15
N SER A 6 -3.74 -10.05 22.13
CA SER A 6 -4.17 -8.65 22.21
C SER A 6 -4.49 -8.12 20.81
N TRP A 7 -5.72 -7.69 20.60
CA TRP A 7 -6.21 -7.11 19.35
C TRP A 7 -6.17 -5.58 19.43
N VAL A 8 -5.85 -4.91 18.32
CA VAL A 8 -5.80 -3.42 18.25
C VAL A 8 -7.00 -2.93 17.46
N ARG A 9 -7.91 -2.20 18.12
CA ARG A 9 -9.11 -1.64 17.52
C ARG A 9 -8.77 -0.36 16.76
N ILE A 10 -9.13 -0.28 15.48
CA ILE A 10 -9.05 0.94 14.66
C ILE A 10 -10.49 1.43 14.47
N PRO A 11 -10.93 2.58 15.02
CA PRO A 11 -12.33 3.01 14.99
C PRO A 11 -12.81 3.44 13.58
N PRO A 12 -14.14 3.47 13.32
CA PRO A 12 -14.69 3.95 12.04
C PRO A 12 -14.54 5.45 11.93
N SER A 13 -14.61 5.94 10.70
CA SER A 13 -14.99 7.32 10.45
C SER A 13 -16.52 7.41 10.45
N PRO A 14 -17.15 8.30 11.24
CA PRO A 14 -18.58 8.57 11.07
C PRO A 14 -18.84 9.27 9.73
N PRO A 15 -19.99 9.03 9.08
CA PRO A 15 -20.32 9.68 7.81
C PRO A 15 -20.37 11.21 7.99
N GLY A 16 -19.56 11.93 7.20
CA GLY A 16 -19.61 13.40 7.11
C GLY A 16 -18.61 14.20 7.96
N LEU A 17 -17.59 13.59 8.56
CA LEU A 17 -16.53 14.31 9.31
C LEU A 17 -15.13 14.03 8.72
N ILE A 18 -14.41 15.10 8.37
CA ILE A 18 -13.00 15.08 7.94
C ILE A 18 -12.12 14.51 9.07
N ARG A 19 -11.24 13.54 8.75
CA ARG A 19 -10.42 12.83 9.75
C ARG A 19 -9.51 13.77 10.54
N CYS A 20 -9.73 13.83 11.86
CA CYS A 20 -8.66 14.15 12.80
C CYS A 20 -8.91 13.40 14.12
N GLY A 21 -8.46 12.16 14.18
CA GLY A 21 -8.41 11.36 15.40
C GLY A 21 -6.96 10.95 15.67
N ILE A 22 -6.24 11.75 16.47
CA ILE A 22 -5.01 11.30 17.12
C ILE A 22 -5.42 10.86 18.53
N LEU A 23 -5.09 9.62 18.89
CA LEU A 23 -4.92 9.24 20.29
C LEU A 23 -3.81 10.14 20.85
N SER A 24 -4.19 11.15 21.64
CA SER A 24 -3.25 11.94 22.42
C SER A 24 -2.65 11.04 23.48
N ILE A 25 -1.52 10.41 23.16
CA ILE A 25 -0.58 9.94 24.18
C ILE A 25 0.20 11.19 24.54
N GLU A 26 -0.03 11.73 25.74
CA GLU A 26 0.79 12.80 26.31
C GLU A 26 2.23 12.29 26.46
N SER A 27 3.04 12.50 25.42
CA SER A 27 4.50 12.36 25.50
C SER A 27 5.04 13.62 26.16
N THR A 28 5.12 13.61 27.48
CA THR A 28 5.93 14.57 28.25
C THR A 28 7.40 14.24 28.08
N THR A 29 7.94 14.58 26.91
CA THR A 29 9.39 14.69 26.71
C THR A 29 9.66 15.92 25.88
N ALA A 30 10.09 16.98 26.56
CA ALA A 30 10.65 18.17 25.93
C ALA A 30 11.78 17.74 24.98
N MET A 31 11.71 18.21 23.74
CA MET A 31 12.82 18.11 22.80
C MET A 31 13.99 18.96 23.35
N PRO A 32 15.19 18.39 23.60
CA PRO A 32 16.33 19.21 23.95
C PRO A 32 16.79 20.00 22.71
N GLU A 33 17.02 21.30 22.89
CA GLU A 33 17.71 22.14 21.93
C GLU A 33 19.06 21.51 21.56
N LEU A 34 19.25 21.24 20.27
CA LEU A 34 20.51 20.76 19.72
C LEU A 34 21.50 21.93 19.68
N LEU A 35 22.35 22.02 20.70
CA LEU A 35 23.57 22.84 20.66
C LEU A 35 24.66 22.04 19.93
N ILE A 36 25.03 22.50 18.74
CA ILE A 36 26.15 21.94 17.97
C ILE A 36 27.45 22.48 18.58
N HIS A 37 28.26 21.60 19.15
CA HIS A 37 29.68 21.85 19.42
C HIS A 37 30.54 21.01 18.48
N PRO A 38 31.63 21.58 17.90
CA PRO A 38 32.52 20.85 17.03
C PRO A 38 33.65 20.14 17.81
N GLU A 39 34.03 18.98 17.27
CA GLU A 39 35.31 18.26 17.40
C GLU A 39 35.71 17.69 18.77
N GLU A 40 35.89 16.36 18.84
CA GLU A 40 37.21 15.74 18.91
C GLU A 40 37.12 14.20 18.75
N SER A 41 38.14 13.67 18.08
CA SER A 41 38.36 12.27 17.71
C SER A 41 38.92 11.44 18.87
N GLU A 42 38.49 10.17 19.01
CA GLU A 42 39.40 9.09 19.41
C GLU A 42 38.96 7.73 18.82
N GLU A 43 39.94 7.02 18.28
CA GLU A 43 39.84 5.66 17.75
C GLU A 43 39.55 4.67 18.89
N SER A 44 38.52 3.84 18.73
CA SER A 44 38.32 2.65 19.56
C SER A 44 38.15 1.42 18.68
N LYS A 45 39.18 0.57 18.69
CA LYS A 45 39.16 -0.79 18.16
C LYS A 45 38.36 -1.66 19.13
N PHE A 46 37.26 -2.24 18.67
CA PHE A 46 36.66 -3.41 19.31
C PHE A 46 36.30 -4.48 18.26
N HIS A 47 36.94 -5.63 18.40
CA HIS A 47 36.50 -6.89 17.79
C HIS A 47 35.40 -7.50 18.64
N SER A 48 34.31 -7.96 18.02
CA SER A 48 33.94 -9.38 18.09
C SER A 48 32.96 -9.76 16.95
N PRO A 49 33.11 -10.96 16.37
CA PRO A 49 32.05 -11.67 15.64
C PRO A 49 31.27 -12.56 16.61
N LEU A 50 30.01 -12.93 16.26
CA LEU A 50 28.99 -13.74 16.99
C LEU A 50 27.77 -12.84 17.31
N GLU A 51 26.51 -13.07 16.92
CA GLU A 51 25.73 -14.22 16.46
C GLU A 51 24.55 -13.72 15.60
N GLU A 52 24.49 -14.09 14.30
CA GLU A 52 23.28 -13.91 13.47
C GLU A 52 22.39 -15.15 13.42
N ARG A 53 22.75 -16.23 14.14
CA ARG A 53 22.06 -17.53 14.04
C ARG A 53 20.87 -17.73 14.98
N ASP A 54 20.56 -16.80 15.88
CA ASP A 54 19.53 -17.03 16.93
C ASP A 54 18.23 -16.23 16.72
N LYS A 55 18.20 -15.29 15.77
CA LYS A 55 17.00 -14.47 15.48
C LYS A 55 15.94 -15.23 14.69
N SER A 56 16.33 -16.18 13.84
CA SER A 56 15.38 -16.97 13.03
C SER A 56 14.60 -17.98 13.87
N ASP A 57 15.24 -18.56 14.88
CA ASP A 57 14.63 -19.57 15.74
C ASP A 57 13.70 -18.93 16.77
N SER A 58 14.04 -17.73 17.26
CA SER A 58 13.17 -16.89 18.09
C SER A 58 11.87 -16.48 17.36
N LEU A 59 11.95 -16.13 16.07
CA LEU A 59 10.78 -15.81 15.25
C LEU A 59 9.91 -17.04 14.98
N ARG A 60 10.52 -18.19 14.66
CA ARG A 60 9.79 -19.46 14.45
C ARG A 60 9.07 -19.97 15.70
N GLN A 61 9.69 -19.80 16.88
CA GLN A 61 9.06 -20.16 18.15
C GLN A 61 7.88 -19.23 18.49
N LEU A 62 8.01 -17.92 18.18
CA LEU A 62 6.91 -16.96 18.31
C LEU A 62 5.74 -17.33 17.38
N GLU A 63 6.02 -17.70 16.12
CA GLU A 63 5.01 -18.13 15.14
C GLU A 63 4.26 -19.40 15.54
N GLN A 64 4.95 -20.38 16.16
CA GLN A 64 4.33 -21.60 16.70
C GLN A 64 3.48 -21.32 17.94
N GLN A 65 3.89 -20.39 18.80
CA GLN A 65 3.17 -20.04 20.01
C GLN A 65 1.91 -19.18 19.75
N LEU A 66 1.92 -18.38 18.69
CA LEU A 66 0.85 -17.41 18.41
C LEU A 66 -0.31 -17.94 17.57
N GLY A 67 -0.29 -19.22 17.17
CA GLY A 67 -1.43 -19.92 16.56
C GLY A 67 -2.22 -19.04 15.61
N GLY A 68 -1.58 -18.63 14.50
CA GLY A 68 -2.05 -17.67 13.49
C GLY A 68 -3.49 -17.18 13.67
N SER A 69 -3.67 -16.14 14.48
CA SER A 69 -4.99 -15.54 14.65
C SER A 69 -5.37 -14.85 13.34
N SER A 70 -6.43 -15.31 12.67
CA SER A 70 -6.93 -14.63 11.45
C SER A 70 -7.47 -13.25 11.81
N PRO A 71 -7.34 -12.23 10.93
CA PRO A 71 -8.01 -10.95 11.11
C PRO A 71 -9.49 -11.13 11.43
N ARG A 72 -10.04 -10.25 12.27
CA ARG A 72 -11.46 -10.28 12.67
C ARG A 72 -12.11 -8.94 12.39
N VAL A 73 -13.40 -8.98 12.13
CA VAL A 73 -14.23 -7.77 12.08
C VAL A 73 -14.87 -7.57 13.45
N GLU A 74 -14.67 -6.42 14.07
CA GLU A 74 -15.36 -6.02 15.30
C GLU A 74 -16.33 -4.87 15.02
N GLY A 75 -17.48 -4.86 15.68
CA GLY A 75 -18.52 -3.82 15.55
C GLY A 75 -19.88 -4.34 15.07
N GLU A 76 -20.92 -3.53 15.21
CA GLU A 76 -22.29 -3.81 14.74
C GLU A 76 -22.70 -2.79 13.65
N GLY A 77 -23.46 -3.23 12.64
CA GLY A 77 -23.98 -2.37 11.59
C GLY A 77 -22.89 -1.74 10.71
N ASP A 78 -22.91 -0.41 10.61
CA ASP A 78 -22.00 0.41 9.79
C ASP A 78 -20.66 0.71 10.49
N GLU A 79 -20.52 0.37 11.78
CA GLU A 79 -19.29 0.58 12.57
C GLU A 79 -18.39 -0.67 12.58
N ARG A 80 -18.26 -1.36 11.44
CA ARG A 80 -17.40 -2.55 11.36
C ARG A 80 -15.95 -2.18 11.06
N HIS A 81 -15.01 -2.73 11.81
CA HIS A 81 -13.57 -2.51 11.61
C HIS A 81 -12.82 -3.80 11.45
N MET A 82 -11.89 -3.78 10.50
CA MET A 82 -10.85 -4.79 10.43
C MET A 82 -9.89 -4.60 11.60
N VAL A 83 -9.83 -5.61 12.46
CA VAL A 83 -8.87 -5.70 13.55
C VAL A 83 -7.78 -6.68 13.13
N LEU A 84 -6.61 -6.11 12.85
CA LEU A 84 -5.43 -6.88 12.49
C LEU A 84 -4.87 -7.58 13.74
N PRO A 85 -4.35 -8.81 13.59
CA PRO A 85 -3.48 -9.39 14.60
C PRO A 85 -2.31 -8.45 14.90
N ARG A 86 -1.72 -8.57 16.08
CA ARG A 86 -0.66 -7.65 16.54
C ARG A 86 0.51 -7.61 15.56
N GLU A 87 0.86 -8.74 14.97
CA GLU A 87 2.02 -8.88 14.08
C GLU A 87 1.89 -8.04 12.80
N PRO A 88 0.85 -8.19 11.94
CA PRO A 88 0.69 -7.33 10.77
C PRO A 88 0.56 -5.86 11.13
N TYR A 89 -0.05 -5.52 12.28
CA TYR A 89 -0.07 -4.15 12.77
C TYR A 89 1.35 -3.62 13.08
N THR A 90 2.22 -4.42 13.71
CA THR A 90 3.62 -4.01 13.95
C THR A 90 4.40 -3.79 12.65
N LEU A 91 4.12 -4.56 11.59
CA LEU A 91 4.77 -4.38 10.29
C LEU A 91 4.29 -3.09 9.59
N TYR A 92 2.99 -2.82 9.68
CA TYR A 92 2.38 -1.57 9.23
C TYR A 92 3.01 -0.36 9.94
N GLU A 93 3.02 -0.37 11.28
CA GLU A 93 3.59 0.71 12.10
C GLU A 93 5.08 0.91 11.82
N HIS A 94 5.84 -0.17 11.63
CA HIS A 94 7.25 -0.06 11.29
C HIS A 94 7.46 0.72 9.98
N ALA A 95 6.69 0.41 8.94
CA ALA A 95 6.76 1.14 7.67
C ALA A 95 6.29 2.60 7.79
N LEU A 96 5.24 2.83 8.59
CA LEU A 96 4.70 4.17 8.87
C LEU A 96 5.72 5.06 9.58
N HIS A 97 6.55 4.50 10.47
CA HIS A 97 7.52 5.26 11.25
C HIS A 97 8.83 5.57 10.53
N ARG A 98 9.04 5.05 9.31
CA ARG A 98 10.23 5.38 8.52
C ARG A 98 10.24 6.88 8.17
N PRO A 99 11.37 7.60 8.33
CA PRO A 99 11.43 9.04 8.13
C PRO A 99 10.89 9.51 6.77
N GLU A 100 11.27 8.81 5.70
CA GLU A 100 10.83 9.07 4.32
C GLU A 100 9.32 8.91 4.15
N THR A 101 8.73 7.87 4.77
CA THR A 101 7.28 7.64 4.76
C THR A 101 6.56 8.77 5.48
N ARG A 102 7.01 9.12 6.69
CA ARG A 102 6.37 10.17 7.50
C ARG A 102 6.41 11.53 6.80
N PHE A 103 7.53 11.85 6.17
CA PHE A 103 7.68 13.10 5.43
C PHE A 103 6.66 13.19 4.29
N HIS A 104 6.56 12.15 3.47
CA HIS A 104 5.62 12.11 2.35
C HIS A 104 4.15 12.06 2.77
N LEU A 105 3.83 11.33 3.84
CA LEU A 105 2.47 11.33 4.38
C LEU A 105 2.09 12.69 4.97
N ALA A 106 3.04 13.42 5.57
CA ALA A 106 2.78 14.79 6.03
C ALA A 106 2.49 15.75 4.85
N ASP A 107 3.24 15.62 3.76
CA ASP A 107 2.99 16.37 2.52
C ASP A 107 1.61 16.05 1.94
N LEU A 108 1.24 14.76 1.81
CA LEU A 108 -0.09 14.35 1.36
C LEU A 108 -1.16 14.89 2.30
N LYS A 109 -1.04 14.69 3.61
CA LYS A 109 -2.03 15.18 4.59
C LYS A 109 -2.29 16.68 4.47
N LYS A 110 -1.25 17.45 4.14
CA LYS A 110 -1.33 18.91 3.99
C LYS A 110 -1.89 19.34 2.64
N LEU A 111 -1.50 18.68 1.56
CA LEU A 111 -1.73 19.15 0.18
C LEU A 111 -2.84 18.39 -0.56
N ASP A 112 -3.08 17.14 -0.17
CA ASP A 112 -4.10 16.24 -0.71
C ASP A 112 -4.58 15.26 0.38
N PRO A 113 -5.40 15.73 1.34
CA PRO A 113 -5.84 14.93 2.48
C PRO A 113 -6.56 13.65 2.07
N GLU A 114 -7.28 13.66 0.95
CA GLU A 114 -8.00 12.48 0.45
C GLU A 114 -7.05 11.39 0.00
N THR A 115 -6.00 11.75 -0.76
CA THR A 115 -4.94 10.80 -1.14
C THR A 115 -4.19 10.28 0.10
N HIS A 116 -3.98 11.12 1.11
CA HIS A 116 -3.44 10.65 2.40
C HIS A 116 -4.38 9.60 3.03
N GLU A 117 -5.68 9.86 3.12
CA GLU A 117 -6.61 8.92 3.74
C GLU A 117 -6.70 7.58 2.99
N HIS A 118 -6.70 7.67 1.66
CA HIS A 118 -6.67 6.55 0.74
C HIS A 118 -5.41 5.70 0.91
N THR A 119 -4.22 6.29 0.84
CA THR A 119 -2.95 5.56 1.02
C THR A 119 -2.88 4.84 2.37
N MET A 120 -3.47 5.40 3.43
CA MET A 120 -3.57 4.73 4.72
C MET A 120 -4.45 3.46 4.65
N GLY A 121 -5.65 3.56 4.05
CA GLY A 121 -6.58 2.44 3.92
C GLY A 121 -6.06 1.35 2.98
N VAL A 122 -5.50 1.74 1.83
CA VAL A 122 -4.85 0.84 0.86
C VAL A 122 -3.74 0.04 1.51
N THR A 123 -2.87 0.69 2.27
CA THR A 123 -1.77 0.03 2.97
C THR A 123 -2.29 -1.00 3.98
N GLN A 124 -3.31 -0.65 4.77
CA GLN A 124 -3.92 -1.58 5.73
C GLN A 124 -4.49 -2.81 5.03
N ASN A 125 -5.23 -2.61 3.94
CA ASN A 125 -5.80 -3.68 3.13
C ASN A 125 -4.74 -4.60 2.53
N ALA A 126 -3.69 -4.01 1.94
CA ALA A 126 -2.61 -4.76 1.33
C ALA A 126 -1.84 -5.60 2.36
N VAL A 127 -1.53 -5.03 3.53
CA VAL A 127 -0.86 -5.73 4.64
C VAL A 127 -1.72 -6.87 5.17
N ALA A 128 -3.03 -6.66 5.33
CA ALA A 128 -3.96 -7.71 5.75
C ALA A 128 -3.95 -8.90 4.79
N LEU A 129 -4.10 -8.62 3.49
CA LEU A 129 -4.07 -9.62 2.44
C LEU A 129 -2.75 -10.37 2.41
N ALA A 130 -1.62 -9.67 2.47
CA ALA A 130 -0.30 -10.29 2.47
C ALA A 130 -0.08 -11.16 3.70
N TRP A 131 -0.58 -10.75 4.88
CA TRP A 131 -0.47 -11.55 6.10
C TRP A 131 -1.24 -12.86 6.05
N ILE A 132 -2.47 -12.84 5.53
CA ILE A 132 -3.32 -14.03 5.33
C ILE A 132 -2.64 -14.99 4.33
N ASN A 133 -2.01 -14.42 3.30
CA ASN A 133 -1.40 -15.17 2.21
C ASN A 133 0.11 -15.34 2.34
N ARG A 134 0.70 -15.11 3.52
CA ARG A 134 2.17 -15.12 3.70
C ARG A 134 2.82 -16.48 3.40
N HIS A 135 2.04 -17.56 3.42
CA HIS A 135 2.49 -18.90 3.04
C HIS A 135 2.71 -19.06 1.52
N LEU A 136 2.19 -18.14 0.70
CA LEU A 136 2.41 -18.16 -0.74
C LEU A 136 3.84 -17.75 -1.06
N GLU A 137 4.55 -18.60 -1.80
CA GLU A 137 5.81 -18.25 -2.47
C GLU A 137 6.89 -17.68 -1.54
N GLY A 138 6.84 -18.06 -0.25
CA GLY A 138 7.80 -17.62 0.75
C GLY A 138 7.77 -16.11 1.01
N ILE A 139 6.57 -15.50 1.02
CA ILE A 139 6.39 -14.11 1.48
C ILE A 139 6.82 -14.02 2.95
N THR A 140 7.82 -13.18 3.21
CA THR A 140 8.39 -12.96 4.54
C THR A 140 7.79 -11.73 5.21
N ALA A 141 8.05 -11.55 6.50
CA ALA A 141 7.71 -10.31 7.20
C ALA A 141 8.38 -9.07 6.56
N GLU A 142 9.57 -9.23 5.98
CA GLU A 142 10.27 -8.13 5.30
C GLU A 142 9.56 -7.74 3.99
N ASP A 143 9.08 -8.72 3.22
CA ASP A 143 8.27 -8.47 2.04
C ASP A 143 6.98 -7.69 2.37
N ILE A 144 6.37 -7.99 3.53
CA ILE A 144 5.18 -7.28 4.02
C ILE A 144 5.52 -5.84 4.44
N LYS A 145 6.68 -5.59 5.06
CA LYS A 145 7.13 -4.21 5.36
C LYS A 145 7.36 -3.40 4.10
N ILE A 146 7.96 -4.01 3.08
CA ILE A 146 8.17 -3.39 1.77
C ILE A 146 6.84 -3.07 1.10
N LEU A 147 5.89 -4.01 1.13
CA LEU A 147 4.53 -3.77 0.68
C LEU A 147 3.87 -2.63 1.46
N ALA A 148 4.03 -2.58 2.78
CA ALA A 148 3.46 -1.53 3.61
C ALA A 148 4.03 -0.15 3.24
N GLN A 149 5.36 -0.05 3.12
CA GLN A 149 6.03 1.19 2.72
C GLN A 149 5.64 1.62 1.30
N ALA A 150 5.57 0.68 0.36
CA ALA A 150 5.08 0.96 -1.00
C ALA A 150 3.63 1.45 -0.98
N GLY A 151 2.77 0.86 -0.14
CA GLY A 151 1.38 1.29 0.03
C GLY A 151 1.25 2.73 0.49
N PHE A 152 2.07 3.19 1.43
CA PHE A 152 2.03 4.58 1.88
C PHE A 152 2.53 5.56 0.81
N LEU A 153 3.38 5.11 -0.11
CA LEU A 153 4.09 5.94 -1.07
C LEU A 153 3.55 5.84 -2.50
N HIS A 154 2.65 4.89 -2.81
CA HIS A 154 2.25 4.56 -4.19
C HIS A 154 1.73 5.78 -4.97
N ASP A 155 1.04 6.65 -4.27
CA ASP A 155 0.28 7.77 -4.83
C ASP A 155 0.96 9.14 -4.67
N ILE A 156 2.18 9.21 -4.11
CA ILE A 156 2.84 10.49 -3.79
C ILE A 156 3.07 11.38 -5.02
N GLY A 157 3.17 10.79 -6.21
CA GLY A 157 3.28 11.46 -7.50
C GLY A 157 2.06 12.32 -7.86
N LYS A 158 0.90 12.11 -7.21
CA LYS A 158 -0.29 12.97 -7.38
C LYS A 158 -0.01 14.43 -7.03
N LEU A 159 0.90 14.69 -6.09
CA LEU A 159 1.33 16.04 -5.70
C LEU A 159 2.01 16.82 -6.85
N ASP A 160 2.53 16.12 -7.86
CA ASP A 160 3.21 16.74 -9.01
C ASP A 160 2.29 16.91 -10.24
N LEU A 161 1.06 16.35 -10.21
CA LEU A 161 0.08 16.51 -11.29
C LEU A 161 -0.34 17.98 -11.53
N PRO A 162 -0.59 18.83 -10.52
CA PRO A 162 -0.95 20.23 -10.76
C PRO A 162 0.13 21.00 -11.53
N LYS A 163 1.42 20.70 -11.27
CA LYS A 163 2.56 21.32 -11.97
C LYS A 163 2.55 20.95 -13.45
N LEU A 164 2.27 19.68 -13.77
CA LEU A 164 2.14 19.20 -15.14
C LEU A 164 0.96 19.87 -15.88
N GLN A 165 -0.15 20.14 -15.17
CA GLN A 165 -1.30 20.84 -15.73
C GLN A 165 -1.02 22.31 -16.04
N GLN A 166 -0.21 22.98 -15.22
CA GLN A 166 0.20 24.37 -15.45
C GLN A 166 1.21 24.50 -16.59
N ASN A 167 2.15 23.55 -16.73
CA ASN A 167 3.16 23.58 -17.79
C ASN A 167 2.60 23.26 -19.18
N ASP A 168 1.59 22.37 -19.29
CA ASP A 168 0.87 22.10 -20.55
C ASP A 168 0.22 23.37 -21.15
N LYS A 169 -0.12 24.38 -20.34
CA LYS A 169 -0.68 25.66 -20.82
C LYS A 169 0.36 26.60 -21.42
N LYS A 170 1.65 26.38 -21.17
CA LYS A 170 2.75 27.26 -21.59
C LYS A 170 3.54 26.73 -22.79
N GLY A 171 3.17 25.57 -23.36
CA GLY A 171 3.81 25.01 -24.57
C GLY A 171 5.22 24.45 -24.38
N ASN A 172 5.84 24.60 -23.21
CA ASN A 172 7.14 24.05 -22.88
C ASN A 172 6.96 22.66 -22.25
N LEU A 173 7.07 21.62 -23.08
CA LEU A 173 7.10 20.24 -22.63
C LEU A 173 8.48 19.95 -21.98
N THR A 174 8.53 19.79 -20.66
CA THR A 174 9.72 19.27 -19.96
C THR A 174 9.89 17.77 -20.26
N ASP A 175 11.06 17.19 -19.98
CA ASP A 175 11.29 15.73 -20.11
C ASP A 175 10.26 14.90 -19.30
N GLU A 176 9.78 15.48 -18.20
CA GLU A 176 8.63 15.07 -17.37
C GLU A 176 7.36 14.83 -18.20
N MET A 177 7.14 15.68 -19.20
CA MET A 177 6.03 15.57 -20.11
C MET A 177 6.33 14.65 -21.28
N VAL A 178 7.59 14.41 -21.69
CA VAL A 178 7.96 13.49 -22.78
C VAL A 178 7.65 12.03 -22.41
N LEU A 179 7.89 11.61 -21.16
CA LEU A 179 7.51 10.27 -20.68
C LEU A 179 5.98 10.11 -20.69
N ALA A 180 5.26 11.13 -20.23
CA ALA A 180 3.80 11.19 -20.38
C ALA A 180 3.37 11.35 -21.86
N HIS A 181 4.19 11.95 -22.73
CA HIS A 181 3.87 12.23 -24.13
C HIS A 181 4.06 11.01 -25.04
N GLN A 182 5.01 10.14 -24.71
CA GLN A 182 5.17 8.83 -25.35
C GLN A 182 3.90 7.98 -25.12
N VAL A 183 3.25 8.12 -23.96
CA VAL A 183 1.89 7.60 -23.72
C VAL A 183 0.83 8.42 -24.48
N LYS A 184 0.91 9.76 -24.49
CA LYS A 184 -0.06 10.66 -25.20
C LYS A 184 -0.11 10.47 -26.73
N ARG A 185 0.92 9.97 -27.42
CA ARG A 185 0.90 9.79 -28.90
C ARG A 185 -0.18 8.83 -29.41
N ARG A 186 -0.88 8.11 -28.53
CA ARG A 186 -1.95 7.16 -28.87
C ARG A 186 -3.39 7.65 -28.63
N PHE A 187 -3.62 8.85 -28.09
CA PHE A 187 -4.94 9.20 -27.51
C PHE A 187 -5.48 10.60 -27.91
N LYS A 188 -6.80 10.73 -28.05
CA LYS A 188 -7.56 11.93 -28.46
C LYS A 188 -7.74 12.93 -27.29
N SER A 189 -8.28 14.13 -27.56
CA SER A 189 -8.29 15.28 -26.62
C SER A 189 -8.98 15.04 -25.26
N ASP A 190 -10.07 14.26 -25.20
CA ASP A 190 -10.75 13.95 -23.94
C ASP A 190 -10.00 12.92 -23.08
N GLU A 191 -9.13 12.12 -23.70
CA GLU A 191 -8.26 11.16 -23.03
C GLU A 191 -7.04 11.86 -22.39
N ARG A 192 -6.80 13.15 -22.66
CA ARG A 192 -5.68 13.91 -22.07
C ARG A 192 -5.81 14.09 -20.55
N LYS A 193 -7.03 14.15 -20.01
CA LYS A 193 -7.24 14.14 -18.54
C LYS A 193 -6.90 12.76 -17.94
N LYS A 194 -7.25 11.68 -18.65
CA LYS A 194 -6.95 10.30 -18.25
C LYS A 194 -5.44 10.02 -18.27
N VAL A 195 -4.73 10.38 -19.36
CA VAL A 195 -3.27 10.17 -19.48
C VAL A 195 -2.46 10.89 -18.38
N LYS A 196 -2.95 12.00 -17.81
CA LYS A 196 -2.29 12.68 -16.70
C LYS A 196 -2.41 11.90 -15.39
N LEU A 197 -3.60 11.41 -15.06
CA LEU A 197 -3.80 10.63 -13.85
C LEU A 197 -2.97 9.32 -13.90
N HIS A 198 -2.81 8.69 -15.06
CA HIS A 198 -2.05 7.44 -15.20
C HIS A 198 -0.53 7.59 -15.16
N SER A 199 -0.03 8.83 -15.09
CA SER A 199 1.41 9.07 -14.99
C SER A 199 1.92 9.09 -13.54
N HIS A 200 1.03 9.19 -12.56
CA HIS A 200 1.45 9.34 -11.17
C HIS A 200 2.27 8.15 -10.61
N PRO A 201 2.11 6.87 -11.02
CA PRO A 201 3.00 5.81 -10.54
C PRO A 201 4.47 6.11 -10.87
N LEU A 202 4.74 6.60 -12.08
CA LEU A 202 6.09 6.97 -12.52
C LEU A 202 6.56 8.29 -11.89
N LEU A 203 5.65 9.25 -11.67
CA LEU A 203 5.96 10.47 -10.92
C LEU A 203 6.31 10.15 -9.46
N SER A 204 5.62 9.21 -8.83
CA SER A 204 5.92 8.71 -7.49
C SER A 204 7.34 8.17 -7.44
N VAL A 205 7.71 7.25 -8.35
CA VAL A 205 9.08 6.71 -8.43
C VAL A 205 10.12 7.83 -8.58
N ARG A 206 9.91 8.76 -9.52
CA ARG A 206 10.84 9.86 -9.77
C ARG A 206 11.00 10.76 -8.54
N ARG A 207 9.89 11.06 -7.86
CA ARG A 207 9.91 11.89 -6.66
C ARG A 207 10.70 11.22 -5.55
N LEU A 208 10.44 9.93 -5.30
CA LEU A 208 11.17 9.14 -4.31
C LEU A 208 12.66 9.10 -4.64
N GLN A 209 13.04 8.86 -5.89
CA GLN A 209 14.45 8.85 -6.29
C GLN A 209 15.17 10.20 -6.10
N ARG A 210 14.46 11.33 -6.23
CA ARG A 210 15.07 12.67 -6.16
C ARG A 210 15.10 13.25 -4.75
N GLU A 211 14.01 13.12 -4.01
CA GLU A 211 13.79 13.87 -2.77
C GLU A 211 14.11 13.02 -1.54
N HIS A 212 13.64 11.77 -1.51
CA HIS A 212 13.78 10.87 -0.37
C HIS A 212 13.99 9.44 -0.88
N PRO A 213 15.23 9.09 -1.28
CA PRO A 213 15.50 7.78 -1.86
C PRO A 213 15.17 6.68 -0.86
N VAL A 214 14.33 5.74 -1.29
CA VAL A 214 14.09 4.50 -0.56
C VAL A 214 15.26 3.56 -0.77
N ASP A 215 15.58 2.78 0.26
CA ASP A 215 16.70 1.85 0.32
C ASP A 215 16.47 0.56 -0.49
N ASP A 216 15.22 0.10 -0.57
CA ASP A 216 14.87 -1.12 -1.29
C ASP A 216 14.22 -0.82 -2.67
N PRO A 217 14.82 -1.23 -3.80
CA PRO A 217 14.26 -1.01 -5.13
C PRO A 217 12.92 -1.71 -5.35
N ARG A 218 12.58 -2.74 -4.57
CA ARG A 218 11.27 -3.42 -4.62
C ARG A 218 10.14 -2.47 -4.24
N ILE A 219 10.38 -1.49 -3.36
CA ILE A 219 9.41 -0.44 -3.03
C ILE A 219 9.09 0.37 -4.29
N LEU A 220 10.12 0.83 -5.01
CA LEU A 220 9.93 1.58 -6.27
C LEU A 220 9.22 0.75 -7.33
N ALA A 221 9.52 -0.55 -7.43
CA ALA A 221 8.83 -1.43 -8.38
C ALA A 221 7.33 -1.58 -8.05
N LEU A 222 6.97 -1.76 -6.77
CA LEU A 222 5.57 -1.82 -6.34
C LEU A 222 4.85 -0.49 -6.62
N VAL A 223 5.49 0.64 -6.28
CA VAL A 223 4.96 1.97 -6.59
C VAL A 223 4.78 2.19 -8.09
N ALA A 224 5.71 1.73 -8.94
CA ALA A 224 5.59 1.86 -10.39
C ALA A 224 4.45 1.03 -10.99
N LEU A 225 4.20 -0.15 -10.39
CA LEU A 225 3.35 -1.19 -10.95
C LEU A 225 1.97 -1.29 -10.30
N HIS A 226 1.60 -0.41 -9.36
CA HIS A 226 0.34 -0.50 -8.60
C HIS A 226 -0.94 -0.23 -9.43
N HIS A 227 -0.86 -0.05 -10.75
CA HIS A 227 -2.01 0.07 -11.65
C HIS A 227 -1.99 -0.95 -12.78
N GLN A 228 -1.09 -1.93 -12.72
CA GLN A 228 -0.82 -2.90 -13.77
C GLN A 228 -1.99 -3.81 -14.11
N LEU A 229 -2.95 -4.04 -13.21
CA LEU A 229 -4.17 -4.83 -13.46
C LEU A 229 -5.44 -3.98 -13.44
N GLN A 230 -5.31 -2.65 -13.48
CA GLN A 230 -6.46 -1.73 -13.55
C GLN A 230 -6.83 -1.36 -14.99
N GLU A 231 -7.99 -0.72 -15.19
CA GLU A 231 -8.59 -0.45 -16.51
C GLU A 231 -7.82 0.47 -17.45
N TYR A 232 -6.73 1.05 -16.99
CA TYR A 232 -5.97 2.10 -17.66
C TYR A 232 -4.92 1.52 -18.63
N PRO A 233 -4.16 2.36 -19.38
CA PRO A 233 -3.02 1.87 -20.15
C PRO A 233 -2.02 1.22 -19.20
N THR A 234 -2.00 -0.11 -19.19
CA THR A 234 -1.06 -0.90 -18.41
C THR A 234 0.22 -1.09 -19.20
N LEU A 235 1.33 -1.30 -18.49
CA LEU A 235 2.56 -1.74 -19.14
C LEU A 235 2.30 -3.12 -19.75
N SER A 236 2.93 -3.46 -20.87
CA SER A 236 2.93 -4.87 -21.27
C SER A 236 3.65 -5.69 -20.20
N SER A 237 3.42 -7.01 -20.14
CA SER A 237 4.16 -7.87 -19.20
C SER A 237 5.67 -7.70 -19.37
N SER A 238 6.16 -7.56 -20.61
CA SER A 238 7.57 -7.28 -20.92
C SER A 238 8.04 -5.92 -20.43
N ASP A 239 7.22 -4.86 -20.56
CA ASP A 239 7.59 -3.52 -20.09
C ASP A 239 7.67 -3.50 -18.56
N ALA A 240 6.74 -4.16 -17.87
CA ALA A 240 6.78 -4.28 -16.42
C ALA A 240 7.99 -5.10 -15.93
N GLU A 241 8.43 -6.11 -16.68
CA GLU A 241 9.71 -6.79 -16.42
C GLU A 241 10.90 -5.85 -16.63
N SER A 242 10.89 -5.05 -17.70
CA SER A 242 11.95 -4.06 -17.96
C SER A 242 12.07 -3.07 -16.80
N VAL A 243 10.96 -2.53 -16.30
CA VAL A 243 10.95 -1.62 -15.15
C VAL A 243 11.65 -2.24 -13.94
N MET A 244 11.35 -3.51 -13.62
CA MET A 244 12.01 -4.19 -12.50
C MET A 244 13.50 -4.39 -12.75
N VAL A 245 13.92 -4.73 -13.97
CA VAL A 245 15.33 -4.87 -14.34
C VAL A 245 16.07 -3.54 -14.26
N ASP A 246 15.46 -2.45 -14.74
CA ASP A 246 16.02 -1.09 -14.71
C ASP A 246 16.18 -0.56 -13.28
N LEU A 247 15.35 -1.03 -12.34
CA LEU A 247 15.47 -0.79 -10.90
C LEU A 247 16.48 -1.71 -10.19
N GLY A 248 17.19 -2.58 -10.93
CA GLY A 248 18.22 -3.48 -10.38
C GLY A 248 17.70 -4.82 -9.85
N ILE A 249 16.44 -5.17 -10.13
CA ILE A 249 15.79 -6.40 -9.60
C ILE A 249 16.01 -7.56 -10.58
N HIS A 250 17.19 -8.17 -10.50
CA HIS A 250 17.60 -9.22 -11.44
C HIS A 250 17.18 -10.64 -11.01
N SER A 251 16.85 -10.85 -9.72
CA SER A 251 16.37 -12.14 -9.23
C SER A 251 14.98 -12.48 -9.77
N LYS A 252 14.84 -13.67 -10.37
CA LYS A 252 13.53 -14.19 -10.80
C LYS A 252 12.58 -14.40 -9.62
N GLU A 253 13.11 -14.79 -8.47
CA GLU A 253 12.33 -15.01 -7.25
C GLU A 253 11.76 -13.68 -6.74
N ASP A 254 12.59 -12.62 -6.67
CA ASP A 254 12.13 -11.32 -6.20
C ASP A 254 11.09 -10.73 -7.15
N ARG A 255 11.30 -10.83 -8.46
CA ARG A 255 10.28 -10.39 -9.44
C ARG A 255 8.96 -11.15 -9.27
N LYS A 256 9.00 -12.47 -9.01
CA LYS A 256 7.80 -13.25 -8.72
C LYS A 256 7.10 -12.76 -7.45
N LYS A 257 7.83 -12.49 -6.36
CA LYS A 257 7.27 -11.94 -5.12
C LYS A 257 6.65 -10.56 -5.35
N ILE A 258 7.33 -9.67 -6.08
CA ILE A 258 6.80 -8.34 -6.44
C ILE A 258 5.47 -8.46 -7.17
N ARG A 259 5.31 -9.39 -8.12
CA ARG A 259 4.02 -9.59 -8.81
C ARG A 259 2.89 -10.00 -7.87
N ILE A 260 3.19 -10.73 -6.80
CA ILE A 260 2.18 -11.14 -5.80
C ILE A 260 1.85 -9.97 -4.88
N LEU A 261 2.88 -9.28 -4.36
CA LEU A 261 2.72 -8.10 -3.53
C LEU A 261 1.98 -6.97 -4.27
N GLN A 262 2.27 -6.77 -5.55
CA GLN A 262 1.58 -5.83 -6.44
C GLN A 262 0.09 -6.16 -6.56
N GLN A 263 -0.28 -7.44 -6.62
CA GLN A 263 -1.69 -7.83 -6.61
C GLN A 263 -2.37 -7.54 -5.27
N PHE A 264 -1.69 -7.71 -4.13
CA PHE A 264 -2.26 -7.31 -2.85
C PHE A 264 -2.46 -5.79 -2.77
N LEU A 265 -1.47 -5.03 -3.23
CA LEU A 265 -1.54 -3.58 -3.27
C LEU A 265 -2.70 -3.10 -4.14
N GLU A 266 -2.85 -3.67 -5.33
CA GLU A 266 -3.93 -3.31 -6.25
C GLU A 266 -5.31 -3.73 -5.79
N ALA A 267 -5.43 -4.90 -5.16
CA ALA A 267 -6.69 -5.31 -4.56
C ALA A 267 -7.10 -4.31 -3.47
N GLY A 268 -6.15 -3.92 -2.62
CA GLY A 268 -6.35 -2.90 -1.58
C GLY A 268 -6.71 -1.54 -2.15
N ASP A 269 -6.01 -1.09 -3.19
CA ASP A 269 -6.25 0.17 -3.91
C ASP A 269 -7.66 0.22 -4.50
N LYS A 270 -8.00 -0.82 -5.25
CA LYS A 270 -9.28 -0.93 -5.94
C LYS A 270 -10.45 -1.03 -4.95
N PHE A 271 -10.31 -1.80 -3.88
CA PHE A 271 -11.32 -1.91 -2.84
C PHE A 271 -11.55 -0.58 -2.13
N ASP A 272 -10.47 0.06 -1.65
CA ASP A 272 -10.54 1.35 -0.94
C ASP A 272 -11.18 2.44 -1.83
N ALA A 273 -10.87 2.45 -3.12
CA ALA A 273 -11.47 3.38 -4.08
C ALA A 273 -12.97 3.15 -4.34
N MET A 274 -13.51 1.97 -4.03
CA MET A 274 -14.93 1.69 -4.17
C MET A 274 -15.69 1.88 -2.87
N ASP A 275 -15.14 1.41 -1.75
CA ASP A 275 -15.80 1.41 -0.44
C ASP A 275 -15.82 2.81 0.21
N ASN A 276 -14.80 3.64 -0.02
CA ASN A 276 -14.76 4.98 0.57
C ASN A 276 -15.43 6.06 -0.29
N TYR A 277 -15.94 7.09 0.40
CA TYR A 277 -16.40 8.32 -0.22
C TYR A 277 -15.29 8.98 -1.06
N ARG A 278 -15.71 9.56 -2.19
CA ARG A 278 -14.84 10.32 -3.09
C ARG A 278 -15.61 11.57 -3.52
N PRO A 279 -14.99 12.78 -3.56
CA PRO A 279 -15.72 14.00 -3.93
C PRO A 279 -16.32 13.95 -5.34
N TYR A 280 -15.69 13.22 -6.26
CA TYR A 280 -16.24 13.05 -7.61
C TYR A 280 -17.47 12.13 -7.66
N ARG A 281 -17.84 11.48 -6.55
CA ARG A 281 -19.08 10.73 -6.34
C ARG A 281 -20.06 11.49 -5.43
N GLU A 282 -19.89 12.79 -5.24
CA GLU A 282 -20.80 13.59 -4.43
C GLU A 282 -22.25 13.46 -4.97
N GLY A 283 -23.16 12.98 -4.13
CA GLY A 283 -24.55 12.70 -4.50
C GLY A 283 -24.81 11.33 -5.11
N GLU A 284 -23.79 10.50 -5.34
CA GLU A 284 -23.94 9.08 -5.67
C GLU A 284 -23.99 8.26 -4.38
N GLU A 285 -24.87 7.26 -4.33
CA GLU A 285 -24.82 6.27 -3.26
C GLU A 285 -23.52 5.45 -3.38
N PRO A 286 -22.85 5.12 -2.26
CA PRO A 286 -21.72 4.21 -2.29
C PRO A 286 -22.11 2.89 -2.97
N PRO A 287 -21.23 2.29 -3.78
CA PRO A 287 -21.54 1.01 -4.41
C PRO A 287 -21.86 -0.02 -3.34
N THR A 288 -22.92 -0.78 -3.58
CA THR A 288 -23.26 -1.90 -2.73
C THR A 288 -22.12 -2.92 -2.75
N PRO A 289 -21.94 -3.73 -1.69
CA PRO A 289 -20.88 -4.74 -1.70
C PRO A 289 -20.98 -5.74 -2.86
N LYS A 290 -22.18 -5.93 -3.44
CA LYS A 290 -22.36 -6.74 -4.65
C LYS A 290 -21.78 -6.05 -5.89
N GLU A 291 -21.96 -4.73 -6.03
CA GLU A 291 -21.37 -3.94 -7.12
C GLU A 291 -19.84 -3.88 -7.00
N ILE A 292 -19.33 -3.75 -5.76
CA ILE A 292 -17.88 -3.85 -5.47
C ILE A 292 -17.36 -5.21 -5.92
N GLU A 293 -18.03 -6.30 -5.52
CA GLU A 293 -17.66 -7.65 -5.92
C GLU A 293 -17.70 -7.86 -7.45
N ASP A 294 -18.77 -7.42 -8.11
CA ASP A 294 -18.95 -7.54 -9.56
C ASP A 294 -17.88 -6.74 -10.31
N ASP A 295 -17.52 -5.54 -9.83
CA ASP A 295 -16.46 -4.74 -10.43
C ASP A 295 -15.09 -5.39 -10.26
N ILE A 296 -14.77 -5.89 -9.06
CA ILE A 296 -13.53 -6.64 -8.81
C ILE A 296 -13.48 -7.87 -9.71
N LYS A 297 -14.57 -8.65 -9.81
CA LYS A 297 -14.64 -9.81 -10.70
C LYS A 297 -14.41 -9.43 -12.16
N LYS A 298 -15.08 -8.37 -12.62
CA LYS A 298 -15.04 -7.95 -14.02
C LYS A 298 -13.67 -7.37 -14.39
N ASN A 299 -13.06 -6.57 -13.53
CA ASN A 299 -11.92 -5.74 -13.90
C ASN A 299 -10.60 -6.32 -13.40
N PHE A 300 -10.58 -6.87 -12.19
CA PHE A 300 -9.37 -7.38 -11.55
C PHE A 300 -9.04 -8.80 -12.04
N ILE A 301 -10.02 -9.72 -11.99
CA ILE A 301 -9.81 -11.13 -12.37
C ILE A 301 -9.54 -11.26 -13.88
N LYS A 302 -10.30 -10.56 -14.73
CA LYS A 302 -10.11 -10.62 -16.19
C LYS A 302 -8.72 -10.16 -16.64
N ARG A 303 -8.01 -9.40 -15.82
CA ARG A 303 -6.68 -8.87 -16.11
C ARG A 303 -5.55 -9.74 -15.55
N GLY A 304 -5.88 -10.91 -15.00
CA GLY A 304 -4.90 -11.90 -14.54
C GLY A 304 -4.57 -11.81 -13.05
N ALA A 305 -5.30 -11.00 -12.28
CA ALA A 305 -5.20 -11.04 -10.83
C ALA A 305 -5.70 -12.37 -10.28
N ASN A 306 -5.09 -12.84 -9.19
CA ASN A 306 -5.58 -14.00 -8.47
C ASN A 306 -6.96 -13.69 -7.86
N PRO A 307 -8.03 -14.40 -8.27
CA PRO A 307 -9.37 -14.14 -7.77
C PRO A 307 -9.49 -14.36 -6.26
N LYS A 308 -8.63 -15.19 -5.65
CA LYS A 308 -8.62 -15.42 -4.20
C LYS A 308 -8.44 -14.11 -3.41
N PHE A 309 -7.58 -13.21 -3.88
CA PHE A 309 -7.26 -11.97 -3.16
C PHE A 309 -8.43 -10.99 -3.16
N ALA A 310 -9.15 -10.93 -4.28
CA ALA A 310 -10.39 -10.21 -4.43
C ALA A 310 -11.48 -10.69 -3.46
N TYR A 311 -11.68 -11.99 -3.33
CA TYR A 311 -12.66 -12.52 -2.40
C TYR A 311 -12.23 -12.33 -0.94
N GLN A 312 -10.95 -12.54 -0.64
CA GLN A 312 -10.45 -12.36 0.72
C GLN A 312 -10.60 -10.92 1.21
N ILE A 313 -10.41 -9.91 0.35
CA ILE A 313 -10.66 -8.53 0.77
C ILE A 313 -12.15 -8.28 1.02
N MET A 314 -13.04 -8.89 0.23
CA MET A 314 -14.48 -8.81 0.49
C MET A 314 -14.87 -9.52 1.79
N ASP A 315 -14.32 -10.71 2.06
CA ASP A 315 -14.54 -11.48 3.28
C ASP A 315 -14.09 -10.70 4.53
N LEU A 316 -13.02 -9.90 4.41
CA LEU A 316 -12.50 -9.07 5.49
C LEU A 316 -13.45 -7.95 5.92
N TYR A 317 -14.33 -7.48 5.03
CA TYR A 317 -15.23 -6.35 5.32
C TYR A 317 -16.70 -6.75 5.39
N TYR A 318 -17.09 -7.83 4.71
CA TYR A 318 -18.47 -8.31 4.62
C TYR A 318 -18.60 -9.79 4.99
N PRO A 319 -18.17 -10.20 6.20
CA PRO A 319 -18.10 -11.62 6.60
C PRO A 319 -19.46 -12.33 6.62
N ASP A 320 -20.55 -11.58 6.81
CA ASP A 320 -21.90 -12.14 6.90
C ASP A 320 -22.48 -12.51 5.52
N ARG A 321 -21.97 -11.93 4.42
CA ARG A 321 -22.49 -12.16 3.07
C ARG A 321 -22.13 -13.54 2.52
N TYR A 322 -21.02 -14.10 2.96
CA TYR A 322 -20.48 -15.38 2.48
C TYR A 322 -20.91 -16.59 3.32
N GLN A 323 -21.82 -16.38 4.28
CA GLN A 323 -22.46 -17.47 5.03
C GLN A 323 -23.70 -18.04 4.30
N THR A 324 -24.08 -17.48 3.15
CA THR A 324 -25.19 -18.00 2.35
C THR A 324 -24.78 -19.27 1.60
N PRO A 325 -25.67 -20.28 1.49
CA PRO A 325 -25.37 -21.56 0.83
C PRO A 325 -24.87 -21.42 -0.62
N GLU A 326 -25.31 -20.39 -1.35
CA GLU A 326 -24.92 -20.12 -2.75
C GLU A 326 -23.42 -19.85 -2.92
N TYR A 327 -22.74 -19.40 -1.86
CA TYR A 327 -21.33 -19.05 -1.91
C TYR A 327 -20.39 -20.18 -1.46
N GLN A 328 -20.90 -21.17 -0.73
CA GLN A 328 -20.11 -22.33 -0.30
C GLN A 328 -19.83 -23.31 -1.45
N ASP A 329 -20.60 -23.25 -2.54
CA ASP A 329 -20.53 -24.20 -3.66
C ASP A 329 -19.53 -23.79 -4.76
N ASN A 330 -19.08 -22.52 -4.78
CA ASN A 330 -18.11 -22.02 -5.76
C ASN A 330 -16.66 -22.14 -5.25
N THR A 331 -16.16 -23.38 -5.21
CA THR A 331 -14.79 -23.84 -5.48
C THR A 331 -13.60 -22.85 -5.45
N VAL A 332 -13.41 -22.09 -4.37
CA VAL A 332 -12.07 -21.64 -3.97
C VAL A 332 -11.68 -22.47 -2.75
N PRO A 333 -10.73 -23.41 -2.86
CA PRO A 333 -10.22 -24.13 -1.69
C PRO A 333 -9.72 -23.10 -0.67
N ARG A 334 -10.31 -23.14 0.54
CA ARG A 334 -9.89 -22.28 1.66
C ARG A 334 -8.40 -22.44 1.92
#